data_AF-A0A081KBN8-F1
#
_entry.id   AF-A0A081KBN8-F1
#
_cell.length_a   1.000
_cell.length_b   1.000
_cell.length_c   1.000
_cell.angle_alpha   90.00
_cell.angle_beta   90.00
_cell.angle_gamma   90.00
#
_symmetry.space_group_name_H-M   'P 1'
#
loop_
_entity.id
_entity.type
_entity.pdbx_description
1 polymer ?
#
loop_
_entity_poly.entity_id
_entity_poly.type
_entity_poly.pdbx_seq_one_letter_code
_entity_poly.pdbx_strand_id
1 'polypeptide(L)'
;MRYEKMESFILIVASIFALYYLSQKQDLMANKMFGHEFNRFERIYHNTTYSCQNSTVVRKQITSGMPLPFIPSTSYSVRALCLTEDKHWFWFDAGIHRMKLSRTSITPTDSKEAFNALKDDPEILHRYFSNHDQQSA
;
A
#
# COMPACT_ATOMS: atom_id res chain seq x y z
N MET A 1 -40.58 -27.79 9.62
CA MET A 1 -40.13 -26.62 10.40
C MET A 1 -38.74 -26.70 11.04
N ARG A 2 -38.26 -27.81 11.67
CA ARG A 2 -36.86 -27.87 12.16
C ARG A 2 -35.81 -28.05 11.05
N TYR A 3 -36.14 -28.81 10.01
CA TYR A 3 -35.25 -29.08 8.88
C TYR A 3 -34.93 -27.82 8.05
N GLU A 4 -35.95 -27.03 7.69
CA GLU A 4 -35.78 -25.77 6.94
C GLU A 4 -34.89 -24.74 7.67
N LYS A 5 -34.91 -24.73 9.01
CA LYS A 5 -34.04 -23.87 9.83
C LYS A 5 -32.58 -24.32 9.79
N MET A 6 -32.30 -25.63 9.77
CA MET A 6 -30.94 -26.16 9.67
C MET A 6 -30.36 -25.95 8.26
N GLU A 7 -31.14 -26.17 7.20
CA GLU A 7 -30.71 -25.92 5.83
C GLU A 7 -30.38 -24.43 5.60
N SER A 8 -31.23 -23.52 6.08
CA SER A 8 -30.97 -22.08 6.01
C SER A 8 -29.72 -21.67 6.77
N PHE A 9 -29.48 -22.26 7.95
CA PHE A 9 -28.27 -21.99 8.73
C PHE A 9 -27.00 -22.47 8.01
N ILE A 10 -27.03 -23.67 7.42
CA ILE A 10 -25.90 -24.21 6.65
C ILE A 10 -25.59 -23.32 5.45
N LEU A 11 -26.62 -22.84 4.73
CA LEU A 11 -26.44 -21.93 3.60
C LEU A 11 -25.85 -20.58 4.00
N ILE A 12 -26.27 -20.03 5.14
CA ILE A 12 -25.69 -18.78 5.68
C ILE A 12 -24.21 -18.97 5.99
N VAL A 13 -23.85 -20.04 6.70
CA VAL A 13 -22.45 -20.34 7.04
C VAL A 13 -21.62 -20.51 5.77
N ALA A 14 -22.08 -21.32 4.81
CA ALA A 14 -21.40 -21.51 3.53
C ALA A 14 -21.20 -20.20 2.75
N SER A 15 -22.20 -19.32 2.77
CA SER A 15 -22.14 -18.01 2.12
C SER A 15 -21.11 -17.09 2.78
N ILE A 16 -21.04 -17.07 4.12
CA ILE A 16 -20.02 -16.30 4.85
C ILE A 16 -18.62 -16.79 4.51
N PHE A 17 -18.40 -18.10 4.50
CA PHE A 17 -17.11 -18.69 4.11
C PHE A 17 -16.73 -18.35 2.66
N ALA A 18 -17.69 -18.42 1.73
CA ALA A 18 -17.46 -18.06 0.33
C ALA A 18 -17.08 -16.58 0.16
N LEU A 19 -17.79 -15.68 0.85
CA LEU A 19 -17.50 -14.24 0.82
C LEU A 19 -16.14 -13.91 1.45
N TYR A 20 -15.80 -14.56 2.57
CA TYR A 20 -14.49 -14.43 3.20
C TYR A 20 -13.36 -14.86 2.25
N TYR A 21 -13.50 -16.02 1.60
CA TYR A 21 -12.53 -16.52 0.64
C TYR A 21 -12.37 -15.55 -0.55
N LEU A 22 -13.49 -15.04 -1.07
CA LEU A 22 -13.48 -14.06 -2.16
C LEU A 22 -12.76 -12.77 -1.75
N SER A 23 -12.99 -12.29 -0.53
CA SER A 23 -12.31 -11.11 0.02
C SER A 23 -10.79 -11.31 0.05
N GLN A 24 -10.30 -12.44 0.57
CA GLN A 24 -8.86 -12.72 0.58
C GLN A 24 -8.25 -12.77 -0.83
N LYS A 25 -8.99 -13.33 -1.80
CA LYS A 25 -8.54 -13.38 -3.21
C LYS A 25 -8.44 -12.00 -3.82
N GLN A 26 -9.38 -11.11 -3.52
CA GLN A 26 -9.34 -9.72 -3.98
C GLN A 26 -8.19 -8.95 -3.36
N ASP A 27 -7.92 -9.13 -2.07
CA ASP A 27 -6.78 -8.49 -1.40
C ASP A 27 -5.44 -8.93 -2.01
N LEU A 28 -5.30 -10.23 -2.30
CA LEU A 28 -4.14 -10.77 -3.01
C LEU A 28 -4.01 -10.16 -4.41
N MET A 29 -5.12 -10.03 -5.14
CA MET A 29 -5.14 -9.45 -6.49
C MET A 29 -4.76 -7.97 -6.47
N ALA A 30 -5.30 -7.19 -5.54
CA ALA A 30 -4.97 -5.78 -5.36
C ALA A 30 -3.48 -5.60 -5.04
N ASN A 31 -2.92 -6.43 -4.15
CA ASN A 31 -1.49 -6.42 -3.84
C ASN A 31 -0.61 -6.71 -5.05
N LYS A 32 -0.99 -7.70 -5.87
CA LYS A 32 -0.28 -8.01 -7.13
C LYS A 32 -0.36 -6.88 -8.14
N MET A 33 -1.53 -6.25 -8.28
CA MET A 33 -1.72 -5.10 -9.16
C MET A 33 -0.84 -3.92 -8.73
N PHE A 34 -0.79 -3.60 -7.43
CA PHE A 34 0.11 -2.57 -6.93
C PHE A 34 1.57 -2.90 -7.17
N GLY A 35 2.00 -4.14 -6.94
CA GLY A 35 3.38 -4.55 -7.20
C GLY A 35 3.75 -4.47 -8.68
N HIS A 36 2.87 -4.92 -9.58
CA HIS A 36 3.09 -4.81 -11.02
C HIS A 36 3.19 -3.35 -11.47
N GLU A 37 2.31 -2.49 -10.96
CA GLU A 37 2.33 -1.07 -11.30
C GLU A 37 3.58 -0.38 -10.75
N PHE A 38 3.93 -0.65 -9.49
CA PHE A 38 5.15 -0.13 -8.86
C PHE A 38 6.39 -0.47 -9.67
N ASN A 39 6.53 -1.73 -10.12
CA ASN A 39 7.71 -2.16 -10.89
C ASN A 39 7.87 -1.48 -12.26
N ARG A 40 6.84 -0.79 -12.75
CA ARG A 40 6.84 -0.16 -14.08
C ARG A 40 6.76 1.36 -14.03
N PHE A 41 6.44 1.93 -12.87
CA PHE A 41 6.14 3.35 -12.77
C PHE A 41 7.40 4.16 -12.53
N GLU A 42 7.62 5.14 -13.40
CA GLU A 42 8.70 6.10 -13.30
C GLU A 42 8.22 7.49 -13.72
N ARG A 43 8.86 8.52 -13.18
CA ARG A 43 8.55 9.90 -13.54
C ARG A 43 9.76 10.81 -13.36
N ILE A 44 9.89 11.79 -14.24
CA ILE A 44 10.97 12.77 -14.19
C ILE A 44 10.42 14.07 -13.60
N TYR A 45 11.10 14.60 -12.59
CA TYR A 45 10.85 15.93 -12.02
C TYR A 45 12.17 16.67 -11.86
N HIS A 46 12.25 17.92 -12.32
CA HIS A 46 13.44 18.79 -12.17
C HIS A 46 14.76 18.09 -12.52
N ASN A 47 14.79 17.34 -13.63
CA ASN A 47 15.96 16.60 -14.12
C ASN A 47 16.39 15.39 -13.25
N THR A 48 15.58 15.00 -12.26
CA THR A 48 15.74 13.77 -11.48
C THR A 48 14.71 12.73 -11.93
N THR A 49 15.17 11.51 -12.23
CA THR A 49 14.29 10.38 -12.56
C THR A 49 13.94 9.62 -11.29
N TYR A 50 12.66 9.62 -10.95
CA TYR A 50 12.09 8.84 -9.86
C TYR A 50 11.54 7.54 -10.44
N SER A 51 12.32 6.47 -10.34
CA SER A 51 11.90 5.14 -10.79
C SER A 51 11.62 4.25 -9.59
N CYS A 52 10.38 3.77 -9.46
CA CYS A 52 10.00 2.85 -8.40
C CYS A 52 10.80 1.54 -8.45
N GLN A 53 11.12 1.04 -9.66
CA GLN A 53 11.87 -0.19 -9.86
C GLN A 53 13.27 -0.15 -9.22
N ASN A 54 13.95 1.00 -9.29
CA ASN A 54 15.32 1.17 -8.81
C ASN A 54 15.36 1.86 -7.43
N SER A 55 14.23 1.93 -6.73
CA SER A 55 14.14 2.63 -5.44
C SER A 55 13.94 1.66 -4.29
N THR A 56 14.49 2.01 -3.14
CA THR A 56 14.24 1.28 -1.91
C THR A 56 12.91 1.73 -1.31
N VAL A 57 11.99 0.78 -1.09
CA VAL A 57 10.77 1.04 -0.34
C VAL A 57 11.10 1.08 1.15
N VAL A 58 10.94 2.25 1.76
CA VAL A 58 11.28 2.49 3.17
C VAL A 58 10.07 2.28 4.08
N ARG A 59 8.88 2.75 3.67
CA ARG A 59 7.62 2.52 4.38
C ARG A 59 6.52 2.24 3.37
N LYS A 60 5.65 1.27 3.66
CA LYS A 60 4.49 0.96 2.83
C LYS A 60 3.23 0.88 3.68
N GLN A 61 2.19 1.57 3.25
CA GLN A 61 0.86 1.49 3.84
C GLN A 61 -0.13 1.09 2.77
N ILE A 62 -0.87 0.01 3.03
CA ILE A 62 -1.97 -0.43 2.18
C ILE A 62 -3.25 -0.27 2.98
N THR A 63 -4.25 0.30 2.35
CA THR A 63 -5.57 0.54 2.94
C THR A 63 -6.62 0.00 1.99
N SER A 64 -7.58 -0.73 2.54
CA SER A 64 -8.78 -1.17 1.83
C SER A 64 -10.00 -0.47 2.42
N GLY A 65 -10.86 0.05 1.56
CA GLY A 65 -12.15 0.59 1.95
C GLY A 65 -13.15 -0.54 2.14
N MET A 66 -13.09 -1.26 3.26
CA MET A 66 -14.10 -2.26 3.61
C MET A 66 -15.32 -1.56 4.23
N PRO A 67 -16.49 -1.57 3.57
CA PRO A 67 -17.68 -0.97 4.14
C PRO A 67 -18.27 -1.83 5.28
N LEU A 68 -18.05 -3.15 5.27
CA LEU A 68 -18.56 -4.10 6.25
C LEU A 68 -17.63 -5.33 6.36
N PRO A 69 -17.59 -6.02 7.53
CA PRO A 69 -16.84 -7.26 7.68
C PRO A 69 -17.37 -8.34 6.72
N PHE A 70 -16.46 -9.14 6.15
CA PHE A 70 -16.73 -10.19 5.15
C PHE A 70 -17.25 -9.70 3.80
N ILE A 71 -17.40 -8.39 3.58
CA ILE A 71 -17.70 -7.85 2.25
C ILE A 71 -16.39 -7.51 1.55
N PRO A 72 -16.16 -8.06 0.34
CA PRO A 72 -14.96 -7.75 -0.42
C PRO A 72 -14.86 -6.25 -0.69
N SER A 73 -13.66 -5.69 -0.54
CA SER A 73 -13.45 -4.27 -0.75
C SER A 73 -13.55 -3.91 -2.23
N THR A 74 -14.19 -2.79 -2.52
CA THR A 74 -14.25 -2.24 -3.89
C THR A 74 -13.17 -1.19 -4.14
N SER A 75 -12.44 -0.78 -3.10
CA SER A 75 -11.43 0.28 -3.19
C SER A 75 -10.19 -0.08 -2.38
N TYR A 76 -9.04 0.08 -2.99
CA TYR A 76 -7.75 -0.11 -2.36
C TYR A 76 -6.87 1.10 -2.65
N SER A 77 -6.03 1.46 -1.72
CA SER A 77 -4.99 2.44 -1.92
C SER A 77 -3.69 1.96 -1.30
N VAL A 78 -2.59 2.23 -1.97
CA VAL A 78 -1.25 2.08 -1.41
C VAL A 78 -0.57 3.43 -1.42
N ARG A 79 0.18 3.68 -0.36
CA ARG A 79 1.15 4.76 -0.28
C ARG A 79 2.47 4.18 0.20
N ALA A 80 3.53 4.43 -0.55
CA ALA A 80 4.87 3.96 -0.23
C ALA A 80 5.86 5.12 -0.23
N LEU A 81 6.63 5.25 0.86
CA LEU A 81 7.79 6.14 0.92
C LEU A 81 8.97 5.39 0.30
N CYS A 82 9.61 6.01 -0.67
CA CYS A 82 10.72 5.44 -1.41
C CYS A 82 11.93 6.37 -1.38
N LEU A 83 13.11 5.77 -1.47
CA LEU A 83 14.39 6.44 -1.59
C LEU A 83 15.08 5.94 -2.85
N THR A 84 15.41 6.86 -3.76
CA THR A 84 16.21 6.54 -4.94
C THR A 84 17.66 6.21 -4.56
N GLU A 85 18.41 5.60 -5.48
CA GLU A 85 19.85 5.39 -5.33
C GLU A 85 20.61 6.71 -5.07
N ASP A 86 20.19 7.78 -5.75
CA ASP A 86 20.70 9.15 -5.61
C ASP A 86 20.23 9.89 -4.35
N LYS A 87 19.62 9.18 -3.39
CA LYS A 87 19.15 9.72 -2.10
C LYS A 87 18.03 10.76 -2.19
N HIS A 88 17.22 10.71 -3.26
CA HIS A 88 16.00 11.51 -3.36
C HIS A 88 14.80 10.76 -2.80
N TRP A 89 14.07 11.41 -1.89
CA TRP A 89 12.84 10.87 -1.32
C TRP A 89 11.65 11.15 -2.24
N PHE A 90 10.72 10.19 -2.30
CA PHE A 90 9.43 10.40 -2.96
C PHE A 90 8.35 9.47 -2.41
N TRP A 91 7.11 9.90 -2.58
CA TRP A 91 5.93 9.08 -2.37
C TRP A 91 5.49 8.43 -3.67
N PHE A 92 5.26 7.13 -3.65
CA PHE A 92 4.45 6.43 -4.64
C PHE A 92 3.05 6.23 -4.07
N ASP A 93 2.05 6.71 -4.79
CA ASP A 93 0.64 6.52 -4.45
C ASP A 93 -0.05 5.80 -5.61
N ALA A 94 -0.82 4.77 -5.28
CA ALA A 94 -1.69 4.13 -6.25
C ALA A 94 -3.06 3.81 -5.64
N GLY A 95 -4.07 3.74 -6.49
CA GLY A 95 -5.43 3.40 -6.08
C GLY A 95 -6.07 2.44 -7.08
N ILE A 96 -6.76 1.44 -6.55
CA ILE A 96 -7.54 0.47 -7.31
C ILE A 96 -9.00 0.66 -6.93
N HIS A 97 -9.87 0.83 -7.92
CA HIS A 97 -11.31 0.83 -7.74
C HIS A 97 -11.95 -0.24 -8.62
N ARG A 98 -12.80 -1.09 -8.03
CA ARG A 98 -13.44 -2.24 -8.70
C ARG A 98 -12.44 -3.11 -9.48
N MET A 99 -11.30 -3.43 -8.84
CA MET A 99 -10.20 -4.19 -9.44
C MET A 99 -9.63 -3.58 -10.73
N LYS A 100 -9.74 -2.25 -10.89
CA LYS A 100 -9.06 -1.50 -11.95
C LYS A 100 -8.18 -0.43 -11.33
N LEU A 101 -6.99 -0.25 -11.88
CA LEU A 101 -6.13 0.86 -11.50
C LEU A 101 -6.85 2.18 -11.85
N SER A 102 -6.94 3.07 -10.88
CA SER A 102 -7.70 4.33 -10.97
C SER A 102 -6.80 5.56 -10.86
N ARG A 103 -5.71 5.45 -10.11
CA ARG A 103 -4.73 6.52 -9.94
C ARG A 103 -3.34 5.91 -9.69
N THR A 104 -2.33 6.60 -10.20
CA THR A 104 -0.92 6.38 -9.89
C THR A 104 -0.20 7.71 -9.90
N SER A 105 0.69 7.92 -8.94
CA SER A 105 1.50 9.12 -8.88
C SER A 105 2.80 8.88 -8.15
N ILE A 106 3.81 9.63 -8.57
CA ILE A 106 5.02 9.88 -7.82
C ILE A 106 4.98 11.34 -7.38
N THR A 107 5.27 11.59 -6.11
CA THR A 107 5.38 12.94 -5.55
C THR A 107 6.74 13.05 -4.85
N PRO A 108 7.70 13.82 -5.40
CA PRO A 108 8.95 14.13 -4.70
C PRO A 108 8.64 14.72 -3.31
N THR A 109 9.45 14.35 -2.31
CA THR A 109 9.29 14.82 -0.93
C THR A 109 10.67 15.16 -0.38
N ASP A 110 10.73 15.99 0.64
CA ASP A 110 11.99 16.35 1.27
C ASP A 110 12.35 15.41 2.44
N SER A 111 13.58 15.51 2.92
CA SER A 111 14.08 14.69 4.03
C SER A 111 13.31 14.95 5.34
N LYS A 112 12.72 16.13 5.52
CA LYS A 112 11.98 16.49 6.74
C LYS A 112 10.60 15.82 6.76
N GLU A 113 9.90 15.82 5.64
CA GLU A 113 8.66 15.09 5.43
C GLU A 113 8.89 13.58 5.53
N ALA A 114 9.97 13.06 4.94
CA ALA A 114 10.36 11.66 5.08
C ALA A 114 10.66 11.28 6.54
N PHE A 115 11.41 12.11 7.27
CA PHE A 115 11.69 11.92 8.70
C PHE A 115 10.39 11.89 9.52
N ASN A 116 9.52 12.88 9.31
CA ASN A 116 8.22 12.95 10.01
C ASN A 116 7.34 11.73 9.71
N ALA A 117 7.43 11.18 8.50
CA ALA A 117 6.72 9.98 8.11
C ALA A 117 7.31 8.69 8.70
N LEU A 118 8.49 8.73 9.32
CA LEU A 118 9.14 7.59 9.97
C LEU A 118 9.25 7.75 11.49
N LYS A 119 8.80 8.88 12.05
CA LYS A 119 8.92 9.19 13.49
C LYS A 119 8.35 8.12 14.43
N ASP A 120 7.33 7.40 13.98
CA ASP A 120 6.65 6.36 14.76
C ASP A 120 7.34 4.99 14.63
N ASP A 121 8.40 4.88 13.81
CA ASP A 121 9.21 3.68 13.59
C ASP A 121 10.71 4.01 13.84
N PRO A 122 11.15 3.97 15.10
CA PRO A 122 12.49 4.44 15.50
C PRO A 122 13.61 3.61 14.87
N GLU A 123 13.41 2.31 14.63
CA GLU A 123 14.43 1.45 14.01
C GLU A 123 14.71 1.86 12.57
N ILE A 124 13.65 2.05 11.78
CA ILE A 124 13.77 2.51 10.39
C ILE A 124 14.31 3.94 10.36
N LEU A 125 13.83 4.81 11.25
CA LEU A 125 14.30 6.19 11.33
C LEU A 125 15.79 6.25 11.62
N HIS A 126 16.29 5.49 12.60
CA HIS A 126 17.73 5.41 12.86
C HIS A 126 18.48 4.91 11.63
N ARG A 127 18.03 3.85 10.95
CA ARG A 127 18.72 3.33 9.75
C ARG A 127 18.95 4.39 8.64
N TYR A 128 18.03 5.33 8.45
CA TYR A 128 18.11 6.31 7.36
C TYR A 128 18.54 7.72 7.80
N PHE A 129 18.40 8.06 9.08
CA PHE A 129 18.67 9.40 9.61
C PHE A 129 19.69 9.44 10.78
N SER A 130 20.37 8.33 11.10
CA SER A 130 21.33 8.26 12.22
C SER A 130 22.57 9.16 12.10
N ASN A 131 22.78 9.84 10.96
CA ASN A 131 23.90 10.78 10.76
C ASN A 131 23.53 12.25 11.02
N HIS A 132 22.30 12.59 11.41
CA HIS A 132 21.95 14.00 11.67
C HIS A 132 22.60 14.60 12.92
N ASP A 133 23.18 13.78 13.80
CA ASP A 133 23.88 14.25 15.00
C ASP A 133 25.38 14.54 14.78
N GLN A 134 25.90 14.43 13.54
CA GLN A 134 27.34 14.67 13.25
C GLN A 134 27.65 15.78 12.24
N GLN A 135 26.66 16.57 11.80
CA GLN A 135 26.88 17.72 10.92
C GLN A 135 26.61 19.09 11.58
N SER A 136 26.53 19.11 12.91
CA SER A 136 26.45 20.35 13.70
C SER A 136 27.40 20.29 14.88
N ALA A 137 28.71 20.21 14.59
CA ALA A 137 29.81 20.46 15.52
C ALA A 137 30.99 21.03 14.74
#